data_AF-F4R597-F1
#
_entry.id   AF-F4R597-F1
#
_cell.length_a   1.000
_cell.length_b   1.000
_cell.length_c   1.000
_cell.angle_alpha   90.00
_cell.angle_beta   90.00
_cell.angle_gamma   90.00
#
_symmetry.space_group_name_H-M   'P 1'
#
loop_
_entity.id
_entity.type
_entity.pdbx_description
1 polymer ?
#
loop_
_entity_poly.entity_id
_entity_poly.type
_entity_poly.pdbx_seq_one_letter_code
_entity_poly.pdbx_strand_id
1 'polypeptide(L)'
;MAFSKFRNTLFTIFIIKAFVMIKVHPSDIETTYPLTHSLLPRDLPPCEQRWPPQPYPTDKERQHALNIVKAQKKDFGWRPDLCIDKLWNCVYVQPSISDPIGGFSQSASYPIDDNTARVEIYQYWQSTIWKGDGGTVLSYMAHGVDYSCVTGTMGVTWLGNKSTLVHDPKNVNSDGYTCDCHYPLDDDKIVWIEKKK
;
A
#
# COMPACT_ATOMS: atom_id res chain seq x y z
N MET A 1 -14.32 -30.23 56.63
CA MET A 1 -12.98 -29.82 56.11
C MET A 1 -12.79 -30.04 54.60
N ALA A 2 -13.65 -30.78 53.89
CA ALA A 2 -13.52 -31.01 52.44
C ALA A 2 -13.97 -29.82 51.57
N PHE A 3 -14.96 -29.04 52.03
CA PHE A 3 -15.55 -27.94 51.26
C PHE A 3 -14.61 -26.73 51.07
N SER A 4 -13.73 -26.43 52.03
CA SER A 4 -12.78 -25.32 51.86
C SER A 4 -11.63 -25.66 50.91
N LYS A 5 -11.27 -26.95 50.78
CA LYS A 5 -10.28 -27.40 49.79
C LYS A 5 -10.80 -27.25 48.36
N PHE A 6 -12.06 -27.58 48.12
CA PHE A 6 -12.68 -27.46 46.79
C PHE A 6 -12.76 -26.00 46.31
N ARG A 7 -13.07 -25.08 47.23
CA ARG A 7 -13.19 -23.65 46.95
C ARG A 7 -11.84 -23.00 46.64
N ASN A 8 -10.77 -23.43 47.32
CA ASN A 8 -9.41 -23.00 47.01
C ASN A 8 -8.94 -23.54 45.66
N THR A 9 -9.22 -24.80 45.32
CA THR A 9 -8.85 -25.37 44.01
C THR A 9 -9.54 -24.65 42.85
N LEU A 10 -10.81 -24.28 42.99
CA LEU A 10 -11.56 -23.51 41.98
C LEU A 10 -11.00 -22.09 41.79
N PHE A 11 -10.62 -21.41 42.87
CA PHE A 11 -9.97 -20.09 42.78
C PHE A 11 -8.59 -20.17 42.11
N THR A 12 -7.79 -21.18 42.43
CA THR A 12 -6.48 -21.37 41.77
C THR A 12 -6.63 -21.66 40.28
N ILE A 13 -7.61 -22.46 39.86
CA ILE A 13 -7.88 -22.72 38.44
C ILE A 13 -8.35 -21.45 37.73
N PHE A 14 -9.21 -20.63 38.35
CA PHE A 14 -9.65 -19.35 37.78
C PHE A 14 -8.50 -18.35 37.62
N ILE A 15 -7.59 -18.30 38.60
CA ILE A 15 -6.39 -17.45 38.54
C ILE A 15 -5.45 -17.96 37.43
N ILE A 16 -5.22 -19.27 37.30
CA ILE A 16 -4.42 -19.83 36.20
C ILE A 16 -5.07 -19.49 34.85
N LYS A 17 -6.39 -19.61 34.70
CA LYS A 17 -7.09 -19.25 33.45
C LYS A 17 -6.99 -17.76 33.13
N ALA A 18 -7.06 -16.88 34.14
CA ALA A 18 -6.86 -15.45 33.98
C ALA A 18 -5.40 -15.12 33.60
N PHE A 19 -4.40 -15.77 34.20
CA PHE A 19 -2.99 -15.59 33.83
C PHE A 19 -2.64 -16.21 32.47
N VAL A 20 -3.29 -17.30 32.07
CA VAL A 20 -3.15 -17.89 30.71
C VAL A 20 -3.85 -17.02 29.66
N MET A 21 -4.95 -16.34 30.00
CA MET A 21 -5.58 -15.37 29.08
C MET A 21 -4.87 -14.01 29.05
N ILE A 22 -4.14 -13.61 30.10
CA ILE A 22 -3.36 -12.36 30.13
C ILE A 22 -1.93 -12.57 29.57
N LYS A 23 -1.45 -13.82 29.47
CA LYS A 23 -0.25 -14.20 28.70
C LYS A 23 -0.55 -14.59 27.24
N VAL A 24 -1.71 -14.22 26.72
CA VAL A 24 -1.78 -13.89 25.30
C VAL A 24 -1.43 -12.41 25.22
N HIS A 25 -0.13 -12.17 25.22
CA HIS A 25 0.45 -10.93 24.72
C HIS A 25 -0.27 -10.54 23.41
N PRO A 26 -0.67 -9.28 23.22
CA PRO A 26 -0.96 -8.75 21.89
C PRO A 26 0.30 -8.63 21.01
N SER A 27 1.48 -8.96 21.53
CA SER A 27 2.67 -9.18 20.72
C SER A 27 2.72 -10.64 20.29
N ASP A 28 2.97 -10.85 19.02
CA ASP A 28 3.13 -12.14 18.33
C ASP A 28 1.87 -12.63 17.62
N ILE A 29 1.11 -11.70 17.04
CA ILE A 29 0.95 -11.83 15.59
C ILE A 29 2.33 -11.48 14.99
N GLU A 30 3.26 -12.43 15.04
CA GLU A 30 4.23 -12.59 13.96
C GLU A 30 3.41 -13.04 12.75
N THR A 31 2.60 -12.12 12.23
CA THR A 31 2.31 -12.10 10.82
C THR A 31 3.68 -12.02 10.18
N THR A 32 4.13 -13.18 9.72
CA THR A 32 4.88 -13.37 8.49
C THR A 32 4.12 -12.66 7.36
N TYR A 33 4.03 -11.32 7.44
CA TYR A 33 3.67 -10.45 6.35
C TYR A 33 4.94 -10.38 5.49
N PRO A 34 4.91 -10.83 4.24
CA PRO A 34 6.02 -10.56 3.32
C PRO A 34 6.10 -9.09 2.90
N LEU A 35 5.20 -8.23 3.41
CA LEU A 35 5.05 -6.82 3.04
C LEU A 35 5.48 -5.85 4.15
N THR A 36 6.35 -6.26 5.09
CA THR A 36 6.89 -5.34 6.13
C THR A 36 7.99 -4.42 5.62
N HIS A 37 8.51 -4.67 4.42
CA HIS A 37 9.57 -3.90 3.81
C HIS A 37 9.29 -3.69 2.32
N SER A 38 9.77 -2.55 1.81
CA SER A 38 9.85 -2.30 0.37
C SER A 38 10.66 -3.41 -0.31
N LEU A 39 10.24 -3.82 -1.51
CA LEU A 39 10.98 -4.82 -2.29
C LEU A 39 12.45 -4.39 -2.39
N LEU A 40 13.35 -5.24 -1.89
CA LEU A 40 14.79 -4.98 -1.96
C LEU A 40 15.24 -5.09 -3.43
N PRO A 41 16.41 -4.55 -3.79
CA PRO A 41 16.93 -4.63 -5.17
C PRO A 41 17.04 -6.05 -5.77
N ARG A 42 17.08 -7.10 -4.92
CA ARG A 42 17.07 -8.52 -5.34
C ARG A 42 15.65 -9.12 -5.45
N ASP A 43 14.65 -8.45 -4.90
CA ASP A 43 13.24 -8.84 -4.91
C ASP A 43 12.56 -8.28 -6.16
N LEU A 44 13.27 -8.31 -7.30
CA LEU A 44 12.72 -7.89 -8.58
C LEU A 44 11.37 -8.60 -8.75
N PRO A 45 10.31 -7.85 -9.13
CA PRO A 45 9.00 -8.45 -9.25
C PRO A 45 9.05 -9.59 -10.26
N PRO A 46 8.18 -10.61 -10.15
CA PRO A 46 8.14 -11.75 -11.07
C PRO A 46 7.63 -11.38 -12.47
N CYS A 47 7.67 -10.10 -12.84
CA CYS A 47 7.12 -9.54 -14.06
C CYS A 47 8.22 -9.26 -15.08
N GLU A 48 7.86 -9.34 -16.37
CA GLU A 48 8.70 -8.84 -17.46
C GLU A 48 9.05 -7.35 -17.24
N GLN A 49 10.31 -6.96 -17.46
CA GLN A 49 10.71 -5.55 -17.38
C GLN A 49 10.51 -4.87 -18.75
N ARG A 50 9.91 -3.68 -18.76
CA ARG A 50 9.69 -2.87 -19.96
C ARG A 50 10.29 -1.49 -19.77
N TRP A 51 11.29 -1.14 -20.56
CA TRP A 51 11.96 0.15 -20.39
C TRP A 51 11.32 1.22 -21.28
N PRO A 52 10.92 2.39 -20.74
CA PRO A 52 10.51 3.51 -21.56
C PRO A 52 11.68 3.97 -22.42
N PRO A 53 11.40 4.52 -23.62
CA PRO A 53 12.44 5.00 -24.52
C PRO A 53 13.22 6.17 -23.90
N GLN A 54 14.52 6.19 -24.15
CA GLN A 54 15.43 7.29 -23.83
C GLN A 54 15.23 8.48 -24.79
N PRO A 55 15.63 9.72 -24.41
CA PRO A 55 16.31 10.10 -23.16
C PRO A 55 15.36 10.27 -21.97
N TYR A 56 15.85 9.98 -20.76
CA TYR A 56 15.14 10.29 -19.51
C TYR A 56 15.33 11.76 -19.08
N PRO A 57 14.34 12.38 -18.39
CA PRO A 57 14.45 13.74 -17.88
C PRO A 57 15.61 13.89 -16.88
N THR A 58 16.30 15.02 -16.98
CA THR A 58 17.30 15.47 -16.01
C THR A 58 16.67 15.88 -14.69
N ASP A 59 17.45 15.93 -13.60
CA ASP A 59 16.98 16.43 -12.29
C ASP A 59 16.40 17.84 -12.37
N LYS A 60 16.98 18.69 -13.22
CA LYS A 60 16.49 20.07 -13.42
C LYS A 60 15.10 20.08 -14.06
N GLU A 61 14.89 19.26 -15.08
CA GLU A 61 13.59 19.12 -15.75
C GLU A 61 12.55 18.53 -14.78
N ARG A 62 12.93 17.52 -13.98
CA ARG A 62 12.07 16.95 -12.94
C ARG A 62 11.62 18.00 -11.92
N GLN A 63 12.57 18.76 -11.38
CA GLN A 63 12.26 19.80 -10.40
C GLN A 63 11.41 20.92 -10.99
N HIS A 64 11.66 21.29 -12.25
CA HIS A 64 10.84 22.28 -12.96
C HIS A 64 9.39 21.81 -13.09
N ALA A 65 9.18 20.56 -13.49
CA ALA A 65 7.84 19.99 -13.63
C ALA A 65 7.08 19.93 -12.30
N LEU A 66 7.75 19.50 -11.21
CA LEU A 66 7.17 19.53 -9.86
C LEU A 66 6.79 20.96 -9.42
N ASN A 67 7.60 21.96 -9.76
CA ASN A 67 7.28 23.36 -9.45
C ASN A 67 6.06 23.87 -10.21
N ILE A 68 5.85 23.44 -11.46
CA ILE A 68 4.63 23.75 -12.21
C ILE A 68 3.41 23.13 -11.51
N VAL A 69 3.46 21.84 -11.19
CA VAL A 69 2.39 21.11 -10.48
C VAL A 69 2.04 21.76 -9.14
N LYS A 70 3.06 22.23 -8.40
CA LYS A 70 2.86 22.94 -7.13
C LYS A 70 1.96 24.17 -7.28
N ALA A 71 2.11 24.93 -8.36
CA ALA A 71 1.35 26.15 -8.63
C ALA A 71 -0.08 25.89 -9.15
N GLN A 72 -0.41 24.66 -9.57
CA GLN A 72 -1.74 24.32 -10.07
C GLN A 72 -2.79 24.32 -8.95
N LYS A 73 -4.02 24.72 -9.29
CA LYS A 73 -5.19 24.57 -8.40
C LYS A 73 -5.57 23.09 -8.32
N LYS A 74 -5.85 22.61 -7.11
CA LYS A 74 -6.13 21.20 -6.80
C LYS A 74 -7.58 21.07 -6.35
N ASP A 75 -8.46 20.71 -7.28
CA ASP A 75 -9.89 20.51 -7.05
C ASP A 75 -10.31 19.05 -7.31
N PHE A 76 -11.59 18.75 -7.13
CA PHE A 76 -12.13 17.41 -7.31
C PHE A 76 -11.85 16.90 -8.74
N GLY A 77 -11.21 15.73 -8.83
CA GLY A 77 -10.80 15.14 -10.12
C GLY A 77 -9.52 15.74 -10.71
N TRP A 78 -8.81 16.60 -9.97
CA TRP A 78 -7.52 17.11 -10.39
C TRP A 78 -6.52 15.99 -10.65
N ARG A 79 -5.98 15.98 -11.86
CA ARG A 79 -4.86 15.15 -12.29
C ARG A 79 -3.68 16.06 -12.62
N PRO A 80 -2.54 15.94 -11.92
CA PRO A 80 -1.34 16.67 -12.31
C PRO A 80 -0.94 16.34 -13.76
N ASP A 81 -0.59 17.33 -14.57
CA ASP A 81 -0.14 17.09 -15.95
C ASP A 81 1.08 16.16 -16.02
N LEU A 82 1.93 16.23 -14.99
CA LEU A 82 3.10 15.38 -14.82
C LEU A 82 2.76 13.87 -14.77
N CYS A 83 1.53 13.52 -14.44
CA CYS A 83 1.03 12.15 -14.41
C CYS A 83 0.77 11.56 -15.80
N ILE A 84 0.85 12.38 -16.85
CA ILE A 84 0.78 11.95 -18.26
C ILE A 84 2.19 11.60 -18.77
N ASP A 85 3.22 12.15 -18.13
CA ASP A 85 4.60 11.95 -18.56
C ASP A 85 5.12 10.58 -18.14
N LYS A 86 5.75 9.91 -19.11
CA LYS A 86 6.56 8.71 -18.85
C LYS A 86 7.57 9.02 -17.76
N LEU A 87 7.76 8.05 -16.85
CA LEU A 87 8.69 8.13 -15.71
C LEU A 87 8.16 8.86 -14.46
N TRP A 88 6.87 9.15 -14.41
CA TRP A 88 6.17 9.52 -13.18
C TRP A 88 5.06 8.52 -12.89
N ASN A 89 4.87 8.22 -11.61
CA ASN A 89 3.72 7.44 -11.17
C ASN A 89 2.90 8.34 -10.24
N CYS A 90 1.64 8.55 -10.57
CA CYS A 90 0.72 9.24 -9.70
C CYS A 90 -0.26 8.26 -9.06
N VAL A 91 -0.38 8.40 -7.74
CA VAL A 91 -1.19 7.52 -6.91
C VAL A 91 -2.22 8.37 -6.19
N TYR A 92 -3.49 8.16 -6.54
CA TYR A 92 -4.62 8.74 -5.82
C TYR A 92 -4.91 7.88 -4.61
N VAL A 93 -4.82 8.46 -3.42
CA VAL A 93 -4.99 7.72 -2.17
C VAL A 93 -6.26 8.20 -1.48
N GLN A 94 -7.14 7.25 -1.15
CA GLN A 94 -8.39 7.52 -0.43
C GLN A 94 -8.16 7.98 1.03
N PRO A 95 -9.18 8.64 1.63
CA PRO A 95 -9.17 8.95 3.05
C PRO A 95 -8.93 7.70 3.92
N SER A 96 -8.33 7.91 5.09
CA SER A 96 -8.01 6.87 6.09
C SER A 96 -6.91 5.87 5.70
N ILE A 97 -6.28 6.02 4.53
CA ILE A 97 -5.06 5.30 4.19
C ILE A 97 -3.87 6.13 4.70
N SER A 98 -3.04 5.49 5.53
CA SER A 98 -1.87 6.11 6.15
C SER A 98 -0.92 6.68 5.11
N ASP A 99 -0.04 7.56 5.56
CA ASP A 99 1.13 7.91 4.77
C ASP A 99 1.92 6.64 4.42
N PRO A 100 2.49 6.59 3.22
CA PRO A 100 3.22 5.44 2.73
C PRO A 100 4.49 5.19 3.55
N ILE A 101 4.85 3.92 3.71
CA ILE A 101 6.10 3.51 4.38
C ILE A 101 7.00 2.76 3.38
N GLY A 102 8.26 3.19 3.27
CA GLY A 102 9.32 2.48 2.56
C GLY A 102 9.76 3.05 1.19
N GLY A 103 10.91 2.57 0.71
CA GLY A 103 11.35 2.49 -0.70
C GLY A 103 11.46 3.79 -1.51
N PHE A 104 12.42 4.64 -1.14
CA PHE A 104 12.82 5.89 -1.80
C PHE A 104 11.72 6.96 -1.97
N SER A 105 12.18 8.21 -1.94
CA SER A 105 11.41 9.39 -1.56
C SER A 105 10.24 9.70 -2.50
N GLN A 106 9.02 9.68 -1.96
CA GLN A 106 7.88 10.39 -2.55
C GLN A 106 8.33 11.79 -2.98
N SER A 107 8.10 12.14 -4.24
CA SER A 107 8.56 13.41 -4.81
C SER A 107 7.68 14.57 -4.38
N ALA A 108 6.37 14.33 -4.28
CA ALA A 108 5.41 15.27 -3.73
C ALA A 108 4.13 14.57 -3.26
N SER A 109 3.41 15.20 -2.34
CA SER A 109 2.05 14.82 -1.95
C SER A 109 1.18 16.06 -1.91
N TYR A 110 0.00 15.98 -2.50
CA TYR A 110 -0.93 17.09 -2.59
C TYR A 110 -2.33 16.64 -2.18
N PRO A 111 -2.96 17.30 -1.21
CA PRO A 111 -4.35 17.01 -0.89
C PRO A 111 -5.27 17.38 -2.06
N ILE A 112 -6.30 16.59 -2.25
CA ILE A 112 -7.41 16.81 -3.17
C ILE A 112 -8.69 16.81 -2.33
N ASP A 113 -9.59 17.75 -2.59
CA ASP A 113 -10.95 17.76 -2.02
C ASP A 113 -11.00 17.83 -0.48
N ASP A 114 -11.05 19.04 0.09
CA ASP A 114 -11.16 19.29 1.54
C ASP A 114 -10.20 18.43 2.41
N ASN A 115 -9.03 18.08 1.88
CA ASN A 115 -8.03 17.18 2.48
C ASN A 115 -8.51 15.74 2.75
N THR A 116 -9.54 15.28 2.05
CA THR A 116 -10.07 13.93 2.22
C THR A 116 -9.31 12.91 1.38
N ALA A 117 -8.86 13.27 0.18
CA ALA A 117 -8.01 12.43 -0.65
C ALA A 117 -6.66 13.15 -0.92
N ARG A 118 -5.71 12.44 -1.52
CA ARG A 118 -4.45 13.05 -1.96
C ARG A 118 -3.91 12.40 -3.23
N VAL A 119 -3.19 13.17 -4.05
CA VAL A 119 -2.30 12.61 -5.08
C VAL A 119 -0.90 12.56 -4.53
N GLU A 120 -0.30 11.39 -4.58
CA GLU A 120 1.10 11.16 -4.29
C GLU A 120 1.85 10.97 -5.61
N ILE A 121 2.93 11.71 -5.79
CA ILE A 121 3.76 11.70 -6.99
C ILE A 121 5.08 11.01 -6.67
N TYR A 122 5.36 9.96 -7.43
CA TYR A 122 6.57 9.16 -7.32
C TYR A 122 7.38 9.31 -8.60
N GLN A 123 8.68 9.44 -8.43
CA GLN A 123 9.57 9.23 -9.55
C GLN A 123 9.53 7.74 -9.90
N TYR A 124 9.57 7.43 -11.18
CA TYR A 124 9.78 6.07 -11.65
C TYR A 124 11.06 5.46 -11.05
N TRP A 125 10.96 4.18 -10.64
CA TRP A 125 11.89 3.44 -9.77
C TRP A 125 11.68 3.57 -8.26
N GLN A 126 10.43 3.43 -7.81
CA GLN A 126 10.09 3.48 -6.38
C GLN A 126 9.23 2.29 -5.97
N SER A 127 9.31 1.91 -4.70
CA SER A 127 8.43 0.89 -4.12
C SER A 127 7.83 1.41 -2.83
N THR A 128 6.56 1.14 -2.62
CA THR A 128 5.78 1.88 -1.62
C THR A 128 4.75 0.97 -0.99
N ILE A 129 4.52 1.17 0.31
CA ILE A 129 3.52 0.44 1.08
C ILE A 129 2.51 1.41 1.64
N TRP A 130 1.23 1.23 1.31
CA TRP A 130 0.10 1.92 1.91
C TRP A 130 -0.62 0.98 2.88
N LYS A 131 -1.01 1.51 4.04
CA LYS A 131 -1.77 0.77 5.05
C LYS A 131 -3.08 1.49 5.34
N GLY A 132 -4.13 0.72 5.58
CA GLY A 132 -5.41 1.25 6.05
C GLY A 132 -6.10 0.23 6.93
N ASP A 133 -7.21 0.62 7.55
CA ASP A 133 -7.99 -0.24 8.46
C ASP A 133 -8.44 -1.57 7.80
N GLY A 134 -8.48 -1.60 6.47
CA GLY A 134 -8.85 -2.75 5.67
C GLY A 134 -7.71 -3.70 5.31
N GLY A 135 -6.44 -3.31 5.43
CA GLY A 135 -5.32 -4.14 4.97
C GLY A 135 -4.10 -3.35 4.51
N THR A 136 -3.41 -3.87 3.49
CA THR A 136 -2.19 -3.27 2.93
C THR A 136 -2.20 -3.32 1.41
N VAL A 137 -1.64 -2.29 0.78
CA VAL A 137 -1.18 -2.32 -0.61
C VAL A 137 0.32 -2.12 -0.63
N LEU A 138 1.05 -3.04 -1.25
CA LEU A 138 2.42 -2.84 -1.65
C LEU A 138 2.46 -2.65 -3.16
N SER A 139 3.24 -1.70 -3.65
CA SER A 139 3.51 -1.57 -5.07
C SER A 139 4.99 -1.34 -5.35
N TYR A 140 5.46 -1.97 -6.41
CA TYR A 140 6.75 -1.73 -7.01
C TYR A 140 6.54 -1.11 -8.39
N MET A 141 6.92 0.16 -8.51
CA MET A 141 6.72 1.02 -9.69
C MET A 141 8.08 1.33 -10.32
N ALA A 142 8.71 0.30 -10.90
CA ALA A 142 10.03 0.40 -11.48
C ALA A 142 10.15 -0.48 -12.72
N HIS A 143 11.09 -0.17 -13.62
CA HIS A 143 11.38 -0.98 -14.80
C HIS A 143 10.14 -1.23 -15.70
N GLY A 144 9.17 -0.31 -15.67
CA GLY A 144 7.99 -0.19 -16.54
C GLY A 144 6.98 -1.26 -16.27
N VAL A 145 7.01 -1.70 -15.02
CA VAL A 145 6.03 -2.54 -14.42
C VAL A 145 5.59 -1.88 -13.11
N ASP A 146 4.29 -1.94 -12.89
CA ASP A 146 3.67 -1.75 -11.60
C ASP A 146 3.27 -3.13 -11.09
N TYR A 147 4.11 -3.71 -10.24
CA TYR A 147 3.77 -4.93 -9.53
C TYR A 147 3.12 -4.56 -8.21
N SER A 148 1.82 -4.83 -8.07
CA SER A 148 1.04 -4.48 -6.89
C SER A 148 0.54 -5.74 -6.19
N CYS A 149 0.58 -5.72 -4.86
CA CYS A 149 0.11 -6.78 -3.98
C CYS A 149 -0.84 -6.19 -2.94
N VAL A 150 -2.00 -6.83 -2.75
CA VAL A 150 -3.05 -6.34 -1.86
C VAL A 150 -3.49 -7.39 -0.85
N THR A 151 -3.94 -6.93 0.33
CA THR A 151 -4.51 -7.77 1.38
C THR A 151 -5.82 -7.19 1.93
N GLY A 152 -6.64 -8.06 2.51
CA GLY A 152 -7.83 -7.68 3.25
C GLY A 152 -8.90 -7.06 2.37
N THR A 153 -9.36 -5.85 2.70
CA THR A 153 -10.31 -5.07 1.90
C THR A 153 -9.64 -3.92 1.15
N MET A 154 -8.31 -3.85 1.10
CA MET A 154 -7.64 -2.86 0.25
C MET A 154 -7.61 -3.31 -1.21
N GLY A 155 -7.57 -2.33 -2.11
CA GLY A 155 -7.50 -2.58 -3.55
C GLY A 155 -6.74 -1.48 -4.29
N VAL A 156 -6.39 -1.82 -5.54
CA VAL A 156 -5.78 -0.92 -6.51
C VAL A 156 -6.63 -0.89 -7.77
N THR A 157 -6.85 0.29 -8.33
CA THR A 157 -7.47 0.44 -9.65
C THR A 157 -6.56 1.28 -10.54
N TRP A 158 -6.15 0.74 -11.69
CA TRP A 158 -5.39 1.47 -12.70
C TRP A 158 -6.35 2.24 -13.62
N LEU A 159 -6.10 3.53 -13.83
CA LEU A 159 -7.12 4.44 -14.39
C LEU A 159 -7.37 4.26 -15.89
N GLY A 160 -6.32 3.98 -16.65
CA GLY A 160 -6.30 3.95 -18.10
C GLY A 160 -6.99 2.72 -18.66
N ASN A 161 -6.76 1.54 -18.07
CA ASN A 161 -7.50 0.33 -18.44
C ASN A 161 -8.67 -0.01 -17.52
N LYS A 162 -8.85 0.71 -16.39
CA LYS A 162 -9.87 0.48 -15.36
C LYS A 162 -9.82 -0.91 -14.70
N SER A 163 -8.72 -1.64 -14.90
CA SER A 163 -8.49 -2.90 -14.22
C SER A 163 -8.35 -2.67 -12.73
N THR A 164 -8.80 -3.64 -11.95
CA THR A 164 -8.85 -3.53 -10.50
C THR A 164 -8.30 -4.81 -9.89
N LEU A 165 -7.35 -4.63 -8.97
CA LEU A 165 -6.81 -5.67 -8.12
C LEU A 165 -7.44 -5.54 -6.74
N VAL A 166 -8.19 -6.57 -6.35
CA VAL A 166 -8.72 -6.75 -4.98
C VAL A 166 -8.19 -8.05 -4.42
N HIS A 167 -8.14 -8.14 -3.09
CA HIS A 167 -7.80 -9.37 -2.43
C HIS A 167 -8.90 -10.41 -2.65
N ASP A 168 -8.56 -11.55 -3.25
CA ASP A 168 -9.47 -12.68 -3.38
C ASP A 168 -9.08 -13.76 -2.35
N PRO A 169 -9.85 -13.95 -1.26
CA PRO A 169 -9.55 -14.95 -0.24
C PRO A 169 -9.58 -16.40 -0.77
N LYS A 170 -10.14 -16.64 -1.97
CA LYS A 170 -10.14 -17.94 -2.63
C LYS A 170 -8.95 -18.14 -3.57
N ASN A 171 -8.29 -17.06 -3.98
CA ASN A 171 -7.11 -17.04 -4.85
C ASN A 171 -5.97 -16.29 -4.16
N VAL A 172 -5.65 -16.71 -2.93
CA VAL A 172 -4.46 -16.25 -2.20
C VAL A 172 -3.27 -17.12 -2.55
N ASN A 173 -2.10 -16.51 -2.65
CA ASN A 173 -0.87 -17.31 -2.55
C ASN A 173 -0.67 -17.85 -1.14
N SER A 174 0.41 -18.61 -0.93
CA SER A 174 0.75 -19.25 0.36
C SER A 174 0.80 -18.30 1.56
N ASP A 175 0.88 -17.00 1.30
CA ASP A 175 1.23 -15.97 2.27
C ASP A 175 0.07 -14.96 2.47
N GLY A 176 -1.11 -15.23 1.91
CA GLY A 176 -2.33 -14.46 2.21
C GLY A 176 -2.47 -13.12 1.47
N TYR A 177 -1.83 -12.95 0.32
CA TYR A 177 -1.98 -11.77 -0.53
C TYR A 177 -2.31 -12.14 -1.98
N THR A 178 -2.85 -11.17 -2.72
CA THR A 178 -3.10 -11.27 -4.17
C THR A 178 -2.24 -10.24 -4.86
N CYS A 179 -1.41 -10.65 -5.84
CA CYS A 179 -0.62 -9.72 -6.63
C CYS A 179 -0.95 -9.78 -8.11
N ASP A 180 -0.68 -8.70 -8.80
CA ASP A 180 -0.73 -8.65 -10.26
C ASP A 180 0.38 -7.76 -10.82
N CYS A 181 0.79 -8.08 -12.05
CA CYS A 181 1.72 -7.29 -12.83
C CYS A 181 0.93 -6.39 -13.79
N HIS A 182 0.96 -5.09 -13.57
CA HIS A 182 0.42 -4.13 -14.50
C HIS A 182 1.55 -3.46 -15.29
N TYR A 183 1.32 -3.13 -16.57
CA TYR A 183 2.34 -2.54 -17.45
C TYR A 183 2.00 -1.11 -17.86
N PRO A 184 1.80 -0.19 -16.90
CA PRO A 184 1.53 1.18 -17.25
C PRO A 184 2.85 1.90 -17.52
N LEU A 185 3.10 2.30 -18.76
CA LEU A 185 4.12 3.32 -19.01
C LEU A 185 3.60 4.73 -18.66
N ASP A 186 2.27 4.91 -18.61
CA ASP A 186 1.57 6.19 -18.54
C ASP A 186 0.31 6.17 -17.63
N ASP A 187 0.13 5.14 -16.80
CA ASP A 187 -1.12 4.96 -16.06
C ASP A 187 -1.01 5.27 -14.58
N ASP A 188 -1.93 6.11 -14.13
CA ASP A 188 -2.12 6.43 -12.73
C ASP A 188 -2.91 5.30 -12.04
N LYS A 189 -2.88 5.28 -10.71
CA LYS A 189 -3.71 4.36 -9.96
C LYS A 189 -4.38 4.98 -8.76
N ILE A 190 -5.46 4.36 -8.33
CA ILE A 190 -6.15 4.65 -7.08
C ILE A 190 -5.83 3.52 -6.10
N VAL A 191 -5.42 3.89 -4.88
CA VAL A 191 -5.37 2.99 -3.72
C VAL A 191 -6.57 3.28 -2.84
N TRP A 192 -7.34 2.24 -2.53
CA TRP A 192 -8.64 2.40 -1.87
C TRP A 192 -8.95 1.27 -0.88
N ILE A 193 -9.96 1.51 -0.04
CA ILE A 193 -10.50 0.51 0.90
C ILE A 193 -11.93 0.18 0.47
N GLU A 194 -12.21 -1.11 0.24
CA GLU A 194 -13.55 -1.61 -0.04
C GLU A 194 -14.45 -1.36 1.17
N LYS A 195 -15.51 -0.57 0.96
CA LYS A 195 -16.58 -0.46 1.93
C LYS A 195 -17.41 -1.74 1.85
N LYS A 196 -17.43 -2.52 2.93
CA LYS A 196 -18.38 -3.63 3.06
C LYS A 196 -19.79 -3.07 2.86
N LYS A 197 -20.49 -3.59 1.85
CA LYS A 197 -21.92 -3.29 1.60
C LYS A 197 -22.80 -3.96 2.64
#